data_AF-A0A0J6VP72-F1
#
_entry.id   AF-A0A0J6VP72-F1
#
_cell.length_a   1.000
_cell.length_b   1.000
_cell.length_c   1.000
_cell.angle_alpha   90.00
_cell.angle_beta   90.00
_cell.angle_gamma   90.00
#
_symmetry.space_group_name_H-M   'P 1'
#
loop_
_entity.id
_entity.type
_entity.pdbx_description
1 polymer ?
#
loop_
_entity_poly.entity_id
_entity_poly.type
_entity_poly.pdbx_seq_one_letter_code
_entity_poly.pdbx_strand_id
1 'polypeptide(L)'
;MPPTIWAVASVVMADAPNSDFPPQALPGVPTAAEALAGLEMPLLEAMMTQRAVRRLLPDPVDDAVVLKCIELALRAPTGSNGQNWEFVVVKDRRVKEKFARRYRQAWLVSGGVRQRIAAATTR
;
A
#
# COMPACT_ATOMS: atom_id res chain seq x y z
N MET A 1 32.74 17.54 10.30
CA MET A 1 31.98 16.99 9.17
C MET A 1 30.55 16.77 9.63
N PRO A 2 29.52 17.43 9.07
CA PRO A 2 28.15 17.10 9.42
C PRO A 2 27.62 16.01 8.46
N PRO A 3 26.91 14.98 8.94
CA PRO A 3 26.20 14.07 8.04
C PRO A 3 24.88 14.74 7.64
N THR A 4 24.88 15.42 6.51
CA THR A 4 23.65 15.89 5.87
C THR A 4 23.18 14.81 4.91
N ILE A 5 22.39 13.85 5.40
CA ILE A 5 21.68 12.88 4.55
C ILE A 5 20.19 13.18 4.65
N TRP A 6 19.70 14.00 3.72
CA TRP A 6 18.30 14.01 3.31
C TRP A 6 18.31 13.83 1.79
N ALA A 7 18.42 12.58 1.35
CA ALA A 7 18.26 12.22 -0.06
C ALA A 7 16.78 11.89 -0.31
N VAL A 8 16.16 12.81 -1.05
CA VAL A 8 14.86 12.80 -1.74
C VAL A 8 14.21 11.40 -1.90
N ALA A 9 13.16 11.15 -1.11
CA ALA A 9 12.16 10.14 -1.46
C ALA A 9 11.22 10.76 -2.50
N SER A 10 11.36 10.38 -3.76
CA SER A 10 10.42 10.79 -4.81
C SER A 10 9.09 10.06 -4.59
N VAL A 11 8.14 10.73 -3.95
CA VAL A 11 6.74 10.33 -3.96
C VAL A 11 6.08 11.06 -5.12
N VAL A 12 5.72 10.34 -6.18
CA VAL A 12 4.94 10.92 -7.28
C VAL A 12 3.47 10.67 -6.98
N MET A 13 2.78 11.73 -6.58
CA MET A 13 1.32 11.77 -6.58
C MET A 13 0.87 12.01 -8.02
N ALA A 14 0.35 10.97 -8.69
CA ALA A 14 -0.29 11.16 -9.97
C ALA A 14 -1.65 11.85 -9.73
N ASP A 15 -1.71 13.14 -10.06
CA ASP A 15 -2.88 13.97 -9.80
C ASP A 15 -4.03 13.58 -10.74
N ALA A 16 -5.17 13.25 -10.14
CA ALA A 16 -6.47 13.22 -10.79
C ALA A 16 -7.39 14.05 -9.89
N PRO A 17 -8.27 14.89 -10.44
CA PRO A 17 -9.06 15.81 -9.63
C PRO A 17 -9.85 15.01 -8.60
N ASN A 18 -9.55 15.25 -7.32
CA ASN A 18 -10.24 14.71 -6.16
C ASN A 18 -11.72 15.18 -6.07
N SER A 19 -12.30 15.74 -7.14
CA SER A 19 -13.60 16.41 -7.13
C SER A 19 -14.80 15.48 -7.29
N ASP A 20 -14.61 14.25 -7.76
CA ASP A 20 -15.73 13.33 -8.05
C ASP A 20 -16.27 12.60 -6.81
N PHE A 21 -15.61 12.73 -5.66
CA PHE A 21 -15.98 12.06 -4.42
C PHE A 21 -15.94 13.05 -3.26
N PRO A 22 -17.07 13.68 -2.90
CA PRO A 22 -17.16 14.28 -1.57
C PRO A 22 -16.85 13.19 -0.52
N PRO A 23 -16.17 13.51 0.59
CA PRO A 23 -16.02 12.58 1.70
C PRO A 23 -17.41 12.24 2.23
N GLN A 24 -18.01 11.15 1.73
CA GLN A 24 -19.23 10.62 2.30
C GLN A 24 -18.78 9.83 3.51
N ALA A 25 -19.07 10.33 4.72
CA ALA A 25 -18.83 9.58 5.94
C ALA A 25 -19.79 8.38 5.95
N LEU A 26 -19.40 7.28 5.31
CA LEU A 26 -20.08 6.01 5.49
C LEU A 26 -19.90 5.57 6.95
N PRO A 27 -20.95 5.03 7.59
CA PRO A 27 -20.84 4.58 8.97
C PRO A 27 -19.74 3.52 9.10
N GLY A 28 -18.77 3.78 9.99
CA GLY A 28 -17.64 2.88 10.26
C GLY A 28 -16.33 3.22 9.54
N VAL A 29 -16.28 4.27 8.71
CA VAL A 29 -15.01 4.78 8.16
C VAL A 29 -14.40 5.75 9.17
N PRO A 30 -13.17 5.49 9.68
CA PRO A 30 -12.51 6.41 10.59
C PRO A 30 -12.12 7.70 9.85
N THR A 31 -12.21 8.82 10.55
CA THR A 31 -11.62 10.09 10.12
C THR A 31 -10.10 9.96 10.01
N ALA A 32 -9.45 10.88 9.28
CA ALA A 32 -7.99 10.91 9.19
C ALA A 32 -7.32 11.00 10.57
N ALA A 33 -7.90 11.79 11.49
CA ALA A 33 -7.39 11.94 12.85
C ALA A 33 -7.49 10.62 13.65
N GLU A 34 -8.62 9.92 13.57
CA GLU A 34 -8.79 8.61 14.22
C GLU A 34 -7.85 7.55 13.63
N ALA A 35 -7.68 7.53 12.30
CA ALA A 35 -6.76 6.62 11.63
C ALA A 35 -5.30 6.87 12.04
N LEU A 36 -4.89 8.14 12.14
CA LEU A 36 -3.55 8.52 12.58
C LEU A 36 -3.31 8.17 14.06
N ALA A 37 -4.29 8.40 14.93
CA ALA A 37 -4.22 7.98 16.34
C ALA A 37 -4.05 6.46 16.47
N GLY A 38 -4.67 5.68 15.58
CA GLY A 38 -4.51 4.22 15.54
C GLY A 38 -3.08 3.73 15.26
N LEU A 39 -2.19 4.58 14.72
CA LEU A 39 -0.78 4.24 14.49
C LEU A 39 0.05 4.17 15.78
N GLU A 40 -0.49 4.64 16.91
CA GLU A 40 0.17 4.59 18.22
C GLU A 40 0.02 3.23 18.93
N MET A 41 -0.67 2.26 18.30
CA MET A 41 -0.80 0.91 18.81
C MET A 41 0.59 0.31 19.13
N PRO A 42 0.78 -0.34 20.31
CA PRO A 42 2.04 -0.99 20.63
C PRO A 42 2.47 -1.98 19.55
N LEU A 43 3.75 -1.95 19.17
CA LEU A 43 4.27 -2.76 18.05
C LEU A 43 3.95 -4.26 18.21
N LEU A 44 4.10 -4.80 19.41
CA LEU A 44 3.79 -6.21 19.69
C LEU A 44 2.32 -6.54 19.40
N GLU A 45 1.41 -5.66 19.79
CA GLU A 45 -0.01 -5.83 19.56
C GLU A 45 -0.32 -5.76 18.06
N ALA A 46 0.20 -4.75 17.36
CA ALA A 46 0.03 -4.60 15.91
C ALA A 46 0.49 -5.87 15.16
N MET A 47 1.66 -6.41 15.52
CA MET A 47 2.19 -7.63 14.90
C MET A 47 1.32 -8.86 15.14
N MET A 48 0.77 -9.02 16.36
CA MET A 48 -0.04 -10.19 16.71
C MET A 48 -1.48 -10.10 16.16
N THR A 49 -2.03 -8.90 16.02
CA THR A 49 -3.40 -8.68 15.55
C THR A 49 -3.50 -8.48 14.03
N GLN A 50 -2.42 -8.16 13.32
CA GLN A 50 -2.42 -7.94 11.86
C GLN A 50 -3.10 -9.10 11.10
N ARG A 51 -4.03 -8.77 10.19
CA ARG A 51 -4.68 -9.72 9.26
C ARG A 51 -4.64 -9.18 7.84
N ALA A 52 -4.57 -10.10 6.87
CA ALA A 52 -4.71 -9.74 5.46
C ALA A 52 -6.19 -9.46 5.12
N VAL A 53 -6.55 -8.18 5.03
CA VAL A 53 -7.90 -7.72 4.67
C VAL A 53 -8.09 -7.74 3.14
N ARG A 54 -9.17 -8.37 2.67
CA ARG A 54 -9.48 -8.53 1.23
C ARG A 54 -10.81 -7.95 0.78
N ARG A 55 -11.59 -7.41 1.73
CA ARG A 55 -12.85 -6.70 1.49
C ARG A 55 -12.66 -5.31 2.06
N LEU A 56 -12.72 -4.30 1.20
CA LEU A 56 -12.47 -2.90 1.53
C LEU A 56 -13.72 -2.09 1.21
N LEU A 57 -13.96 -1.07 2.01
CA LEU A 57 -14.97 -0.06 1.71
C LEU A 57 -14.54 0.75 0.48
N PRO A 58 -15.50 1.33 -0.29
CA PRO A 58 -15.18 2.09 -1.50
C PRO A 58 -14.53 3.45 -1.22
N ASP A 59 -14.60 3.91 0.03
CA ASP A 59 -14.15 5.23 0.47
C ASP A 59 -12.65 5.44 0.22
N PRO A 60 -12.26 6.65 -0.23
CA PRO A 60 -10.85 6.97 -0.37
C PRO A 60 -10.19 7.07 1.01
N VAL A 61 -8.93 6.62 1.08
CA VAL A 61 -8.07 6.86 2.24
C VAL A 61 -7.55 8.28 2.15
N ASP A 62 -7.57 9.01 3.27
CA ASP A 62 -7.03 10.36 3.36
C ASP A 62 -5.53 10.40 3.08
N ASP A 63 -5.08 11.44 2.39
CA ASP A 63 -3.69 11.63 1.97
C ASP A 63 -2.73 11.72 3.14
N ALA A 64 -3.15 12.36 4.23
CA ALA A 64 -2.31 12.49 5.42
C ALA A 64 -1.98 11.12 6.01
N VAL A 65 -2.94 10.19 5.99
CA VAL A 65 -2.75 8.81 6.45
C VAL A 65 -1.78 8.07 5.51
N VAL A 66 -1.98 8.18 4.18
CA VAL A 66 -1.10 7.53 3.19
C VAL A 66 0.34 8.03 3.31
N LEU A 67 0.52 9.35 3.38
CA LEU A 67 1.83 9.98 3.51
C LEU A 67 2.51 9.58 4.82
N LYS A 68 1.78 9.52 5.93
CA LYS A 68 2.35 9.07 7.21
C LYS A 68 2.81 7.62 7.15
N CYS A 69 2.05 6.73 6.51
CA CYS A 69 2.45 5.34 6.31
C CYS A 69 3.72 5.23 5.45
N ILE A 70 3.85 6.03 4.39
CA ILE A 70 5.06 6.07 3.56
C ILE A 70 6.25 6.59 4.37
N GLU A 71 6.08 7.67 5.14
CA GLU A 71 7.11 8.22 6.02
C GLU A 71 7.67 7.15 6.98
N LEU A 72 6.79 6.35 7.58
CA LEU A 72 7.17 5.23 8.45
C LEU A 72 7.88 4.11 7.66
N ALA A 73 7.39 3.77 6.47
CA ALA A 73 7.99 2.75 5.62
C ALA A 73 9.43 3.08 5.20
N LEU A 74 9.75 4.36 5.00
CA LEU A 74 11.10 4.82 4.66
C LEU A 74 12.14 4.52 5.77
N ARG A 75 11.72 4.20 6.99
CA ARG A 75 12.62 3.82 8.09
C ARG A 75 13.06 2.36 8.04
N ALA A 76 12.47 1.55 7.16
CA ALA A 76 12.85 0.15 7.04
C ALA A 76 14.29 0.01 6.49
N PRO A 77 15.09 -0.94 7.01
CA PRO A 77 16.48 -1.10 6.61
C PRO A 77 16.60 -1.56 5.15
N THR A 78 17.61 -1.06 4.43
CA THR A 78 17.96 -1.52 3.08
C THR A 78 19.42 -1.91 3.00
N GLY A 79 19.73 -2.88 2.14
CA GLY A 79 21.10 -3.29 1.87
C GLY A 79 21.94 -2.09 1.45
N SER A 80 23.07 -1.88 2.15
CA SER A 80 23.98 -0.75 1.92
C SER A 80 23.30 0.64 1.96
N ASN A 81 22.16 0.78 2.63
CA ASN A 81 21.35 1.99 2.63
C ASN A 81 20.96 2.49 1.22
N GLY A 82 20.86 1.58 0.24
CA GLY A 82 20.61 1.94 -1.16
C GLY A 82 19.26 2.61 -1.38
N GLN A 83 18.28 2.40 -0.50
CA GLN A 83 16.94 3.00 -0.59
C GLN A 83 16.32 2.87 -2.00
N ASN A 84 16.50 1.70 -2.65
CA ASN A 84 16.07 1.40 -4.02
C ASN A 84 14.56 1.13 -4.13
N TRP A 85 13.74 2.03 -3.61
CA TRP A 85 12.28 1.94 -3.63
C TRP A 85 11.70 3.27 -4.10
N GLU A 86 10.61 3.16 -4.85
CA GLU A 86 9.81 4.27 -5.35
C GLU A 86 8.35 3.99 -5.01
N PHE A 87 7.66 5.02 -4.51
CA PHE A 87 6.24 4.91 -4.15
C PHE A 87 5.40 5.70 -5.16
N VAL A 88 4.54 4.97 -5.87
CA VAL A 88 3.55 5.55 -6.79
C VAL A 88 2.16 5.37 -6.21
N VAL A 89 1.53 6.46 -5.79
CA VAL A 89 0.19 6.43 -5.21
C VAL A 89 -0.85 6.59 -6.32
N VAL A 90 -1.66 5.56 -6.54
CA VAL A 90 -2.70 5.56 -7.58
C VAL A 90 -4.09 5.66 -6.95
N LYS A 91 -4.73 6.83 -7.11
CA LYS A 91 -6.09 7.05 -6.61
C LYS A 91 -7.18 6.79 -7.65
N ASP A 92 -6.89 7.04 -8.93
CA ASP A 92 -7.84 6.85 -10.02
C ASP A 92 -8.36 5.40 -10.06
N ARG A 93 -9.67 5.25 -9.92
CA ARG A 93 -10.38 3.97 -9.94
C ARG A 93 -10.20 3.23 -11.26
N ARG A 94 -10.25 3.92 -12.40
CA ARG A 94 -10.08 3.34 -13.74
C ARG A 94 -8.67 2.78 -13.91
N VAL A 95 -7.67 3.47 -13.38
CA VAL A 95 -6.29 2.97 -13.37
C VAL A 95 -6.17 1.73 -12.48
N LYS A 96 -6.74 1.76 -11.26
CA LYS A 96 -6.79 0.59 -10.36
C LYS A 96 -7.46 -0.62 -11.02
N GLU A 97 -8.55 -0.42 -11.75
CA GLU A 97 -9.27 -1.49 -12.47
C GLU A 97 -8.45 -2.08 -13.63
N LYS A 98 -7.72 -1.23 -14.37
CA LYS A 98 -6.77 -1.69 -15.39
C LYS A 98 -5.66 -2.55 -14.78
N PHE A 99 -5.14 -2.18 -13.61
CA PHE A 99 -4.16 -2.99 -12.88
C PHE A 99 -4.76 -4.30 -12.38
N ALA A 100 -5.93 -4.27 -11.75
CA ALA A 100 -6.62 -5.45 -11.23
C ALA A 100 -6.86 -6.50 -12.33
N ARG A 101 -7.28 -6.07 -13.53
CA ARG A 101 -7.47 -6.96 -14.68
C ARG A 101 -6.16 -7.63 -15.10
N ARG A 102 -5.08 -6.85 -15.25
CA ARG A 102 -3.74 -7.38 -15.62
C ARG A 102 -3.19 -8.33 -14.56
N TYR A 103 -3.32 -7.95 -13.29
CA TYR A 103 -2.91 -8.79 -12.17
C TYR A 103 -3.64 -10.13 -12.18
N ARG A 104 -4.96 -10.13 -12.40
CA ARG A 104 -5.76 -11.37 -12.50
C ARG A 104 -5.27 -12.26 -13.66
N GLN A 105 -4.98 -11.68 -14.82
CA GLN A 105 -4.43 -12.43 -15.96
C GLN A 105 -3.09 -13.08 -15.61
N ALA A 106 -2.15 -12.32 -15.05
CA ALA A 106 -0.83 -12.82 -14.63
C ALA A 106 -0.93 -13.91 -13.54
N TRP A 107 -1.85 -13.73 -12.59
CA TRP A 107 -2.10 -14.70 -11.53
C TRP A 107 -2.61 -16.04 -12.07
N LEU A 108 -3.54 -16.01 -13.03
CA LEU A 108 -4.08 -17.23 -13.65
C LEU A 108 -3.00 -18.01 -14.39
N VAL A 109 -2.12 -17.32 -15.13
CA VAL A 109 -0.97 -17.96 -15.81
C VAL A 109 -0.01 -18.57 -14.80
N SER A 110 0.33 -17.84 -13.74
CA SER A 110 1.26 -18.30 -12.70
C SER A 110 0.70 -19.45 -11.87
N GLY A 111 -0.62 -19.46 -11.61
CA GLY A 111 -1.31 -20.54 -10.89
C GLY A 111 -1.25 -21.87 -11.63
N GLY A 112 -1.41 -21.86 -12.96
CA GLY A 112 -1.22 -23.04 -13.80
C GLY A 112 0.22 -23.55 -13.81
N VAL A 113 1.22 -22.65 -13.79
CA VAL A 113 2.65 -23.03 -13.69
C VAL A 113 2.97 -23.66 -12.34
N ARG A 114 2.45 -23.12 -11.22
CA ARG A 114 2.63 -23.68 -9.87
C ARG A 114 2.06 -25.10 -9.75
N GLN A 115 0.88 -25.35 -10.30
CA GLN A 115 0.27 -26.69 -10.29
C GLN A 115 1.10 -27.70 -11.10
N ARG A 116 1.71 -27.28 -12.22
CA ARG A 116 2.54 -28.14 -13.06
C ARG A 116 3.90 -28.45 -12.43
N ILE A 117 4.51 -27.47 -11.75
CA ILE A 117 5.75 -27.70 -10.99
C ILE A 117 5.48 -28.65 -9.80
N ALA A 118 4.41 -28.42 -9.05
CA ALA A 118 4.02 -29.32 -7.95
C ALA A 118 3.76 -30.75 -8.43
N ALA A 119 3.08 -30.93 -9.57
CA ALA A 119 2.83 -32.26 -10.15
C ALA A 119 4.09 -32.94 -10.72
N ALA A 120 5.10 -32.17 -11.13
CA ALA A 120 6.37 -32.70 -11.63
C ALA A 120 7.34 -33.09 -10.50
N THR A 121 7.24 -32.46 -9.33
CA THR A 121 8.09 -32.75 -8.15
C THR A 121 7.63 -33.96 -7.34
N THR A 122 6.38 -34.42 -7.51
CA THR A 122 5.85 -35.63 -6.82
C THR A 122 6.03 -36.92 -7.64
N ARG A 123 7.02 -37.00 -8.55
CA ARG A 123 7.35 -38.22 -9.29
C ARG A 123 8.76 -38.70 -9.01
#